data_AF-A0A971IB13-F1
#
_entry.id   AF-A0A971IB13-F1
#
_cell.length_a   1.000
_cell.length_b   1.000
_cell.length_c   1.000
_cell.angle_alpha   90.00
_cell.angle_beta   90.00
_cell.angle_gamma   90.00
#
_symmetry.space_group_name_H-M   'P 1'
#
loop_
_entity.id
_entity.type
_entity.pdbx_description
1 polymer ?
#
loop_
_entity_poly.entity_id
_entity_poly.type
_entity_poly.pdbx_seq_one_letter_code
_entity_poly.pdbx_strand_id
1 'polypeptide(L)'
;MNDLLEFIDSATRAGTGLLKRLSAGAFRTDTAITVRQPPSPSVTDDNAPRDTAIVIDVSGSMGACDYPPSRLDGGIRAGIAYAKARVTKHPGDRIAIISFSDEARVVRPLTPVTDGKAIRSALRQLTIDGGTDLAKGLGAAARLFENEPQFDRRRCVILLTDGQGGKPLKQAAKLKKKLGAVIDIVGIGGTPDVVNESLLREVATTDPRGFCHYRFIRDPETLSEHYTQLAQGLIWHGAGE
;
A
#
# COMPACT_ATOMS: atom_id res chain seq x y z
N MET A 1 -22.13 -41.22 -20.58
CA MET A 1 -21.95 -40.76 -19.18
C MET A 1 -20.59 -40.05 -19.11
N ASN A 2 -20.33 -39.11 -20.00
CA ASN A 2 -20.89 -37.74 -20.16
C ASN A 2 -19.98 -36.73 -19.46
N ASP A 3 -19.40 -35.90 -20.32
CA ASP A 3 -19.10 -34.49 -20.11
C ASP A 3 -17.89 -34.13 -19.27
N LEU A 4 -16.71 -34.49 -19.79
CA LEU A 4 -15.46 -33.79 -19.47
C LEU A 4 -14.47 -33.69 -20.65
N LEU A 5 -14.96 -33.84 -21.89
CA LEU A 5 -14.14 -33.83 -23.13
C LEU A 5 -14.64 -32.86 -24.21
N GLU A 6 -15.23 -31.71 -23.84
CA GLU A 6 -15.62 -30.66 -24.80
C GLU A 6 -15.13 -29.25 -24.43
N PHE A 7 -13.90 -29.08 -23.94
CA PHE A 7 -13.31 -27.72 -23.90
C PHE A 7 -11.78 -27.65 -24.07
N ILE A 8 -11.16 -28.71 -24.63
CA ILE A 8 -9.73 -28.70 -25.03
C ILE A 8 -9.58 -28.76 -26.57
N ASP A 9 -10.65 -28.49 -27.32
CA ASP A 9 -10.61 -28.37 -28.77
C ASP A 9 -10.76 -26.91 -29.20
N SER A 10 -9.65 -26.17 -29.33
CA SER A 10 -9.53 -24.97 -30.19
C SER A 10 -8.12 -24.34 -30.29
N ALA A 11 -7.03 -24.98 -29.83
CA ALA A 11 -5.69 -24.38 -30.04
C ALA A 11 -4.53 -25.36 -30.24
N THR A 12 -4.82 -26.61 -30.61
CA THR A 12 -3.77 -27.62 -30.86
C THR A 12 -4.01 -28.37 -32.17
N ARG A 13 -4.43 -27.63 -33.21
CA ARG A 13 -4.36 -28.07 -34.60
C ARG A 13 -3.69 -26.99 -35.44
N ALA A 14 -2.38 -27.07 -35.53
CA ALA A 14 -1.63 -26.91 -36.78
C ALA A 14 -0.13 -26.97 -36.48
N GLY A 15 0.59 -27.89 -37.12
CA GLY A 15 2.00 -27.63 -37.43
C GLY A 15 3.03 -28.67 -37.00
N THR A 16 2.82 -29.96 -37.26
CA THR A 16 3.93 -30.88 -37.54
C THR A 16 3.97 -31.16 -39.05
N GLY A 17 4.78 -30.37 -39.75
CA GLY A 17 4.99 -30.47 -41.19
C GLY A 17 6.48 -30.36 -41.53
N LEU A 18 7.08 -31.52 -41.76
CA LEU A 18 8.25 -31.87 -42.55
C LEU A 18 9.04 -30.75 -43.28
N LEU A 19 10.36 -30.76 -43.05
CA LEU A 19 11.41 -29.99 -43.71
C LEU A 19 11.38 -30.09 -45.26
N LYS A 20 11.38 -28.94 -45.96
CA LYS A 20 11.91 -28.86 -47.33
C LYS A 20 12.40 -27.45 -47.70
N ARG A 21 13.72 -27.35 -47.86
CA ARG A 21 14.51 -26.55 -48.83
C ARG A 21 14.59 -25.02 -48.68
N LEU A 22 15.84 -24.58 -48.70
CA LEU A 22 16.37 -23.21 -48.66
C LEU A 22 15.94 -22.36 -49.88
N SER A 23 15.59 -21.10 -49.64
CA SER A 23 15.94 -19.97 -50.51
C SER A 23 16.10 -18.70 -49.68
N ALA A 24 17.16 -17.95 -49.96
CA ALA A 24 17.62 -16.78 -49.22
C ALA A 24 16.60 -15.62 -49.21
N GLY A 25 16.49 -14.96 -48.06
CA GLY A 25 15.67 -13.75 -47.89
C GLY A 25 15.62 -13.34 -46.42
N ALA A 26 16.43 -12.34 -46.05
CA ALA A 26 16.52 -11.82 -44.70
C ALA A 26 15.22 -11.14 -44.25
N PHE A 27 14.75 -11.46 -43.05
CA PHE A 27 14.28 -10.50 -42.03
C PHE A 27 13.93 -11.31 -40.76
N ARG A 28 14.82 -11.28 -39.76
CA ARG A 28 14.51 -11.75 -38.41
C ARG A 28 14.08 -10.53 -37.59
N THR A 29 12.81 -10.45 -37.24
CA THR A 29 12.38 -9.64 -36.10
C THR A 29 11.97 -10.60 -34.99
N ASP A 30 12.97 -11.15 -34.29
CA ASP A 30 12.76 -11.78 -32.98
C ASP A 30 12.44 -10.65 -31.98
N THR A 31 11.17 -10.21 -31.96
CA THR A 31 10.71 -9.31 -30.90
C THR A 31 10.37 -10.18 -29.70
N ALA A 32 11.39 -10.52 -28.91
CA ALA A 32 11.18 -11.07 -27.57
C ALA A 32 10.54 -9.99 -26.70
N ILE A 33 9.22 -10.03 -26.53
CA ILE A 33 8.52 -9.25 -25.50
C ILE A 33 8.88 -9.90 -24.17
N THR A 34 9.98 -9.48 -23.58
CA THR A 34 10.31 -9.82 -22.20
C THR A 34 9.30 -9.12 -21.30
N VAL A 35 8.27 -9.84 -20.86
CA VAL A 35 7.42 -9.44 -19.75
C VAL A 35 8.33 -9.38 -18.53
N ARG A 36 8.83 -8.18 -18.18
CA ARG A 36 9.57 -7.97 -16.94
C ARG A 36 8.61 -8.25 -15.79
N GLN A 37 8.81 -9.39 -15.14
CA GLN A 37 8.18 -9.67 -13.86
C GLN A 37 8.61 -8.54 -12.90
N PRO A 38 7.68 -7.89 -12.17
CA PRO A 38 8.07 -6.87 -11.20
C PRO A 38 9.05 -7.52 -10.20
N PRO A 39 10.17 -6.86 -9.87
CA PRO A 39 11.13 -7.43 -8.95
C PRO A 39 10.42 -7.78 -7.64
N SER A 40 10.64 -9.00 -7.15
CA SER A 40 10.35 -9.35 -5.77
C SER A 40 10.97 -8.27 -4.88
N PRO A 41 10.29 -7.81 -3.81
CA PRO A 41 10.77 -6.70 -3.00
C PRO A 41 12.14 -7.04 -2.40
N SER A 42 13.21 -6.63 -3.07
CA SER A 42 14.55 -6.65 -2.55
C SER A 42 14.65 -5.48 -1.58
N VAL A 43 14.77 -5.81 -0.30
CA VAL A 43 14.91 -4.89 0.84
C VAL A 43 16.25 -4.11 0.78
N THR A 44 17.01 -4.17 -0.32
CA THR A 44 18.42 -3.79 -0.36
C THR A 44 18.78 -2.63 -1.28
N ASP A 45 17.81 -1.97 -1.93
CA ASP A 45 18.08 -0.70 -2.62
C ASP A 45 17.44 0.46 -1.88
N ASP A 46 18.20 1.05 -0.96
CA ASP A 46 17.73 2.16 -0.12
C ASP A 46 17.54 3.46 -0.90
N ASN A 47 18.01 3.54 -2.15
CA ASN A 47 17.99 4.76 -2.96
C ASN A 47 16.81 4.85 -3.95
N ALA A 48 16.08 3.75 -4.20
CA ALA A 48 14.93 3.78 -5.10
C ALA A 48 13.82 4.70 -4.54
N PRO A 49 13.29 5.65 -5.35
CA PRO A 49 12.19 6.52 -4.96
C PRO A 49 10.98 5.70 -4.49
N ARG A 50 10.23 6.28 -3.55
CA ARG A 50 9.05 5.65 -2.96
C ARG A 50 7.77 6.33 -3.41
N ASP A 51 6.76 5.51 -3.63
CA ASP A 51 5.36 5.91 -3.72
C ASP A 51 4.65 5.42 -2.46
N THR A 52 4.23 6.37 -1.63
CA THR A 52 3.54 6.08 -0.37
C THR A 52 2.07 6.47 -0.46
N ALA A 53 1.17 5.53 -0.21
CA ALA A 53 -0.24 5.81 0.03
C ALA A 53 -0.48 5.89 1.55
N ILE A 54 -0.75 7.09 2.06
CA ILE A 54 -1.22 7.28 3.43
C ILE A 54 -2.74 7.11 3.42
N VAL A 55 -3.21 6.05 4.06
CA VAL A 55 -4.61 5.63 4.10
C VAL A 55 -5.12 5.84 5.51
N ILE A 56 -6.02 6.80 5.69
CA ILE A 56 -6.51 7.22 7.01
C ILE A 56 -8.00 6.88 7.13
N ASP A 57 -8.32 6.15 8.19
CA ASP A 57 -9.70 5.94 8.63
C ASP A 57 -10.29 7.28 9.04
N VAL A 58 -11.48 7.59 8.53
CA VAL A 58 -12.23 8.79 8.91
C VAL A 58 -13.59 8.44 9.51
N SER A 59 -13.80 7.21 9.95
CA SER A 59 -15.04 6.77 10.60
C SER A 59 -15.39 7.59 11.84
N GLY A 60 -16.65 7.49 12.27
CA GLY A 60 -17.16 8.21 13.45
C GLY A 60 -16.31 8.06 14.72
N SER A 61 -15.69 6.90 14.95
CA SER A 61 -14.82 6.65 16.10
C SER A 61 -13.54 7.48 16.10
N MET A 62 -13.08 7.90 14.91
CA MET A 62 -11.90 8.75 14.77
C MET A 62 -12.11 10.17 15.32
N GLY A 63 -13.36 10.53 15.66
CA GLY A 63 -13.68 11.77 16.39
C GLY A 63 -13.46 11.71 17.89
N ALA A 64 -13.15 10.54 18.46
CA ALA A 64 -12.96 10.39 19.90
C ALA A 64 -11.78 11.25 20.40
N CYS A 65 -12.00 11.90 21.54
CA CYS A 65 -11.04 12.81 22.18
C CYS A 65 -10.09 12.12 23.17
N ASP A 66 -10.08 10.78 23.22
CA ASP A 66 -9.09 10.00 23.97
C ASP A 66 -7.69 10.09 23.35
N TYR A 67 -7.60 10.74 22.19
CA TYR A 67 -6.39 11.07 21.47
C TYR A 67 -6.39 12.57 21.14
N PRO A 68 -5.95 13.45 22.06
CA PRO A 68 -6.26 14.87 21.93
C PRO A 68 -5.65 15.56 20.69
N PRO A 69 -6.39 16.44 19.98
CA PRO A 69 -7.80 16.79 20.22
C PRO A 69 -8.80 15.74 19.69
N SER A 70 -8.45 15.01 18.64
CA SER A 70 -9.16 13.80 18.19
C SER A 70 -8.19 12.79 17.58
N ARG A 71 -8.61 11.52 17.49
CA ARG A 71 -7.83 10.46 16.80
C ARG A 71 -7.50 10.86 15.36
N LEU A 72 -8.45 11.48 14.65
CA LEU A 72 -8.24 12.00 13.30
C LEU A 72 -7.18 13.11 13.27
N ASP A 73 -7.23 14.05 14.20
CA ASP A 73 -6.21 15.11 14.32
C ASP A 73 -4.81 14.53 14.59
N GLY A 74 -4.74 13.48 15.40
CA GLY A 74 -3.54 12.66 15.59
C GLY A 74 -2.99 12.12 14.28
N GLY A 75 -3.84 11.48 13.48
CA GLY A 75 -3.49 10.96 12.16
C GLY A 75 -3.04 12.02 11.17
N ILE A 76 -3.72 13.18 11.14
CA ILE A 76 -3.35 14.33 10.32
C ILE A 76 -1.95 14.83 10.71
N ARG A 77 -1.69 15.01 12.02
CA ARG A 77 -0.37 15.43 12.53
C ARG A 77 0.73 14.46 12.13
N ALA A 78 0.48 13.16 12.28
CA ALA A 78 1.43 12.11 11.94
C ALA A 78 1.74 12.07 10.43
N GLY A 79 0.71 12.15 9.58
CA GLY A 79 0.88 12.25 8.12
C GLY A 79 1.68 13.49 7.70
N ILE A 80 1.47 14.62 8.38
CA ILE A 80 2.26 15.84 8.16
C ILE A 80 3.72 15.63 8.58
N ALA A 81 3.97 14.97 9.71
CA ALA A 81 5.32 14.64 10.18
C ALA A 81 6.06 13.75 9.17
N TYR A 82 5.40 12.70 8.67
CA TYR A 82 5.92 11.84 7.60
C TYR A 82 6.31 12.65 6.35
N ALA A 83 5.39 13.48 5.86
CA ALA A 83 5.64 14.29 4.67
C ALA A 83 6.85 15.23 4.86
N LYS A 84 6.93 15.92 6.02
CA LYS A 84 8.09 16.77 6.35
C LYS A 84 9.40 16.00 6.35
N ALA A 85 9.42 14.81 6.94
CA ALA A 85 10.63 14.00 7.00
C ALA A 85 11.07 13.52 5.60
N ARG A 86 10.12 13.13 4.73
CA ARG A 86 10.42 12.75 3.34
C ARG A 86 10.91 13.92 2.50
N VAL A 87 10.37 15.14 2.66
CA VAL A 87 10.90 16.35 1.98
C VAL A 87 12.40 16.49 2.19
N THR A 88 12.85 16.35 3.44
CA THR A 88 14.26 16.58 3.80
C THR A 88 15.18 15.46 3.32
N LYS A 89 14.72 14.21 3.35
CA LYS A 89 15.57 13.03 3.13
C LYS A 89 15.48 12.44 1.72
N HIS A 90 14.31 12.53 1.08
CA HIS A 90 13.98 11.81 -0.15
C HIS A 90 13.07 12.65 -1.07
N PRO A 91 13.56 13.75 -1.64
CA PRO A 91 12.75 14.69 -2.44
C PRO A 91 12.16 14.08 -3.72
N GLY A 92 12.68 12.93 -4.18
CA GLY A 92 12.19 12.20 -5.34
C GLY A 92 10.92 11.38 -5.11
N ASP A 93 10.40 11.32 -3.88
CA ASP A 93 9.22 10.52 -3.55
C ASP A 93 7.90 11.17 -3.91
N ARG A 94 6.86 10.33 -3.97
CA ARG A 94 5.47 10.77 -4.10
C ARG A 94 4.64 10.24 -2.94
N ILE A 95 3.68 11.06 -2.52
CA ILE A 95 2.71 10.70 -1.48
C ILE A 95 1.30 10.88 -2.06
N ALA A 96 0.45 9.89 -1.84
CA ALA A 96 -0.99 9.99 -2.02
C ALA A 96 -1.69 9.97 -0.66
N ILE A 97 -2.80 10.68 -0.57
CA ILE A 97 -3.66 10.69 0.62
C ILE A 97 -4.99 10.07 0.24
N ILE A 98 -5.37 9.03 0.98
CA ILE A 98 -6.62 8.30 0.83
C ILE A 98 -7.34 8.36 2.17
N SER A 99 -8.61 8.75 2.15
CA SER A 99 -9.50 8.58 3.28
C SER A 99 -10.44 7.40 3.05
N PHE A 100 -10.86 6.74 4.12
CA PHE A 100 -11.90 5.73 4.01
C PHE A 100 -12.83 5.72 5.22
N SER A 101 -14.08 5.39 4.95
CA SER A 101 -15.14 5.08 5.89
C SER A 101 -15.91 3.87 5.33
N ASP A 102 -17.21 4.00 5.04
CA ASP A 102 -17.98 3.04 4.23
C ASP A 102 -17.51 2.99 2.77
N GLU A 103 -16.93 4.09 2.30
CA GLU A 103 -16.30 4.21 0.98
C GLU A 103 -14.91 4.83 1.10
N ALA A 104 -14.08 4.64 0.07
CA ALA A 104 -12.73 5.20 0.03
C ALA A 104 -12.59 6.28 -1.05
N ARG A 105 -11.91 7.38 -0.71
CA ARG A 105 -11.68 8.53 -1.61
C ARG A 105 -10.20 8.84 -1.70
N VAL A 106 -9.70 9.03 -2.92
CA VAL A 106 -8.35 9.56 -3.15
C VAL A 106 -8.42 11.08 -3.02
N VAL A 107 -8.09 11.59 -1.83
CA VAL A 107 -8.08 13.03 -1.52
C VAL A 107 -6.95 13.74 -2.27
N ARG A 108 -5.82 13.05 -2.43
CA ARG A 108 -4.69 13.50 -3.24
C ARG A 108 -4.06 12.30 -3.95
N PRO A 109 -3.99 12.27 -5.30
CA PRO A 109 -3.23 11.24 -6.01
C PRO A 109 -1.72 11.36 -5.72
N LEU A 110 -0.92 10.41 -6.20
CA LEU A 110 0.52 10.41 -6.01
C LEU A 110 1.14 11.72 -6.48
N THR A 111 1.58 12.52 -5.50
CA THR A 111 2.09 13.87 -5.72
C THR A 111 3.52 13.96 -5.21
N PRO A 112 4.46 14.50 -6.01
CA PRO A 112 5.84 14.72 -5.56
C PRO A 112 5.91 15.45 -4.22
N VAL A 113 6.74 14.95 -3.31
CA VAL A 113 6.78 15.46 -1.94
C VAL A 113 7.30 16.89 -1.88
N THR A 114 8.20 17.31 -2.78
CA THR A 114 8.71 18.69 -2.98
C THR A 114 8.77 19.54 -1.70
N ASP A 115 7.82 20.44 -1.45
CA ASP A 115 7.75 21.31 -0.26
C ASP A 115 6.73 20.83 0.81
N GLY A 116 6.06 19.70 0.53
CA GLY A 116 5.01 19.07 1.32
C GLY A 116 3.70 19.84 1.39
N LYS A 117 3.57 21.02 0.76
CA LYS A 117 2.40 21.90 0.92
C LYS A 117 1.12 21.26 0.40
N ALA A 118 1.18 20.64 -0.77
CA ALA A 118 0.04 19.94 -1.37
C ALA A 118 -0.44 18.77 -0.49
N ILE A 119 0.50 18.04 0.12
CA ILE A 119 0.22 16.91 1.02
C ILE A 119 -0.40 17.40 2.34
N ARG A 120 0.21 18.42 2.97
CA ARG A 120 -0.32 19.04 4.19
C ARG A 120 -1.73 19.60 3.98
N SER A 121 -1.99 20.23 2.83
CA SER A 121 -3.32 20.75 2.51
C SER A 121 -4.34 19.64 2.34
N ALA A 122 -3.98 18.52 1.71
CA ALA A 122 -4.88 17.38 1.53
C ALA A 122 -5.22 16.71 2.88
N LEU A 123 -4.23 16.51 3.75
CA LEU A 123 -4.46 15.95 5.10
C LEU A 123 -5.40 16.82 5.94
N ARG A 124 -5.31 18.16 5.82
CA ARG A 124 -6.21 19.08 6.54
C ARG A 124 -7.64 19.13 5.99
N GLN A 125 -7.90 18.51 4.84
CA GLN A 125 -9.25 18.39 4.28
C GLN A 125 -9.99 17.14 4.78
N LEU A 126 -9.31 16.28 5.54
CA LEU A 126 -9.93 15.10 6.10
C LEU A 126 -10.97 15.49 7.16
N THR A 127 -12.15 14.90 7.06
CA THR A 127 -13.27 15.10 7.97
C THR A 127 -13.87 13.76 8.30
N ILE A 128 -14.43 13.65 9.50
CA ILE A 128 -15.13 12.44 9.96
C ILE A 128 -16.32 12.15 9.03
N ASP A 129 -16.53 10.88 8.71
CA ASP A 129 -17.60 10.39 7.85
C ASP A 129 -17.93 8.92 8.18
N GLY A 130 -19.22 8.58 8.20
CA GLY A 130 -19.72 7.19 8.13
C GLY A 130 -19.12 6.15 9.10
N GLY A 131 -19.23 4.89 8.67
CA GLY A 131 -18.69 3.69 9.30
C GLY A 131 -17.27 3.35 8.84
N THR A 132 -16.88 2.08 8.91
CA THR A 132 -15.51 1.62 8.65
C THR A 132 -15.47 0.40 7.72
N ASP A 133 -14.76 0.50 6.59
CA ASP A 133 -14.43 -0.63 5.71
C ASP A 133 -12.96 -0.59 5.24
N LEU A 134 -12.11 -1.38 5.91
CA LEU A 134 -10.69 -1.51 5.59
C LEU A 134 -10.44 -2.03 4.17
N ALA A 135 -11.35 -2.86 3.64
CA ALA A 135 -11.22 -3.42 2.30
C ALA A 135 -11.40 -2.34 1.22
N LYS A 136 -12.20 -1.30 1.50
CA LYS A 136 -12.35 -0.13 0.60
C LYS A 136 -11.09 0.70 0.59
N GLY A 137 -10.52 1.02 1.76
CA GLY A 137 -9.28 1.78 1.89
C GLY A 137 -8.11 1.11 1.16
N LEU A 138 -7.84 -0.17 1.47
CA LEU A 138 -6.79 -0.93 0.78
C LEU A 138 -7.10 -1.15 -0.71
N GLY A 139 -8.36 -1.28 -1.08
CA GLY A 139 -8.78 -1.38 -2.47
C GLY A 139 -8.48 -0.12 -3.27
N ALA A 140 -8.67 1.07 -2.67
CA ALA A 140 -8.31 2.34 -3.28
C ALA A 140 -6.79 2.48 -3.45
N ALA A 141 -6.00 2.07 -2.45
CA ALA A 141 -4.53 2.04 -2.55
C ALA A 141 -4.05 1.07 -3.66
N ALA A 142 -4.69 -0.10 -3.78
CA ALA A 142 -4.36 -1.05 -4.84
C ALA A 142 -4.64 -0.46 -6.23
N ARG A 143 -5.82 0.15 -6.43
CA ARG A 143 -6.18 0.80 -7.71
C ARG A 143 -5.25 1.97 -8.04
N LEU A 144 -4.88 2.76 -7.04
CA LEU A 144 -3.92 3.86 -7.20
C LEU A 144 -2.60 3.33 -7.78
N PHE A 145 -2.04 2.26 -7.21
CA PHE A 145 -0.78 1.70 -7.69
C PHE A 145 -0.89 0.91 -9.00
N GLU A 146 -2.04 0.31 -9.30
CA GLU A 146 -2.28 -0.34 -10.60
C GLU A 146 -2.26 0.65 -11.76
N ASN A 147 -2.72 1.88 -11.51
CA ASN A 147 -2.76 2.94 -12.52
C ASN A 147 -1.40 3.63 -12.69
N GLU A 148 -0.37 3.23 -11.95
CA GLU A 148 0.98 3.78 -12.06
C GLU A 148 1.87 2.85 -12.90
N PRO A 149 2.28 3.28 -14.11
CA PRO A 149 3.09 2.47 -15.02
C PRO A 149 4.57 2.39 -14.61
N GLN A 150 4.99 3.14 -13.59
CA GLN A 150 6.38 3.20 -13.13
C GLN A 150 6.68 2.02 -12.20
N PHE A 151 7.59 1.14 -12.63
CA PHE A 151 8.00 -0.07 -11.90
C PHE A 151 9.33 0.10 -11.14
N ASP A 152 9.99 1.25 -11.29
CA ASP A 152 11.27 1.60 -10.68
C ASP A 152 11.13 2.24 -9.29
N ARG A 153 9.92 2.18 -8.70
CA ARG A 153 9.57 2.83 -7.44
C ARG A 153 9.09 1.82 -6.42
N ARG A 154 9.57 1.96 -5.17
CA ARG A 154 9.09 1.15 -4.05
C ARG A 154 7.68 1.61 -3.67
N ARG A 155 6.77 0.67 -3.44
CA ARG A 155 5.38 0.98 -3.04
C ARG A 155 5.17 0.69 -1.56
N CYS A 156 4.59 1.64 -0.85
CA CYS A 156 4.29 1.54 0.57
C CYS A 156 2.87 2.03 0.83
N VAL A 157 2.14 1.29 1.67
CA VAL A 157 0.87 1.71 2.24
C VAL A 157 1.10 1.93 3.72
N ILE A 158 0.74 3.11 4.23
CA ILE A 158 0.67 3.38 5.66
C ILE A 158 -0.80 3.53 6.00
N LEU A 159 -1.35 2.55 6.72
CA LEU A 159 -2.74 2.53 7.13
C LEU A 159 -2.85 2.96 8.60
N LEU A 160 -3.72 3.92 8.87
CA LEU A 160 -4.09 4.33 10.23
C LEU A 160 -5.58 4.04 10.45
N THR A 161 -5.89 3.31 11.52
CA THR A 161 -7.28 2.97 11.86
C THR A 161 -7.43 2.75 13.37
N ASP A 162 -8.62 2.98 13.89
CA ASP A 162 -8.99 2.72 15.29
C ASP A 162 -10.01 1.58 15.43
N GLY A 163 -10.30 0.85 14.35
CA GLY A 163 -11.51 0.01 14.29
C GLY A 163 -11.39 -1.32 13.56
N GLN A 164 -12.55 -1.94 13.40
CA GLN A 164 -12.77 -3.19 12.69
C GLN A 164 -13.75 -2.93 11.55
N GLY A 165 -13.53 -3.51 10.38
CA GLY A 165 -14.45 -3.31 9.27
C GLY A 165 -14.02 -4.00 7.99
N GLY A 166 -15.00 -4.54 7.28
CA GLY A 166 -14.81 -5.18 5.98
C GLY A 166 -14.03 -6.51 6.02
N LYS A 167 -13.58 -6.95 4.84
CA LYS A 167 -12.80 -8.19 4.65
C LYS A 167 -11.52 -7.88 3.86
N PRO A 168 -10.53 -7.19 4.47
CA PRO A 168 -9.40 -6.58 3.77
C PRO A 168 -8.38 -7.57 3.19
N LEU A 169 -8.42 -8.84 3.59
CA LEU A 169 -7.38 -9.84 3.27
C LEU A 169 -7.14 -10.02 1.77
N LYS A 170 -8.20 -9.95 0.95
CA LYS A 170 -8.07 -10.06 -0.52
C LYS A 170 -7.28 -8.88 -1.10
N GLN A 171 -7.57 -7.66 -0.65
CA GLN A 171 -6.91 -6.43 -1.09
C GLN A 171 -5.48 -6.36 -0.56
N ALA A 172 -5.26 -6.76 0.69
CA ALA A 172 -3.93 -6.87 1.29
C ALA A 172 -3.05 -7.86 0.52
N ALA A 173 -3.57 -9.05 0.21
CA ALA A 173 -2.86 -10.04 -0.60
C ALA A 173 -2.52 -9.51 -1.99
N LYS A 174 -3.42 -8.74 -2.62
CA LYS A 174 -3.17 -8.09 -3.91
C LYS A 174 -2.04 -7.07 -3.83
N LEU A 175 -2.08 -6.17 -2.86
CA LEU A 175 -1.02 -5.17 -2.60
C LEU A 175 0.34 -5.84 -2.39
N LYS A 176 0.40 -6.82 -1.49
CA LYS A 176 1.66 -7.52 -1.14
C LYS A 176 2.19 -8.36 -2.29
N LYS A 177 1.37 -9.26 -2.84
CA LYS A 177 1.84 -10.31 -3.77
C LYS A 177 1.88 -9.87 -5.24
N LYS A 178 0.95 -9.02 -5.67
CA LYS A 178 0.87 -8.59 -7.08
C LYS A 178 1.56 -7.26 -7.33
N LEU A 179 1.45 -6.32 -6.38
CA LEU A 179 1.95 -4.96 -6.54
C LEU A 179 3.30 -4.73 -5.85
N GLY A 180 3.78 -5.70 -5.06
CA GLY A 180 5.04 -5.62 -4.32
C GLY A 180 5.03 -4.55 -3.22
N ALA A 181 3.86 -4.14 -2.75
CA ALA A 181 3.74 -3.08 -1.75
C ALA A 181 3.97 -3.62 -0.34
N VAL A 182 4.70 -2.84 0.46
CA VAL A 182 4.78 -3.02 1.92
C VAL A 182 3.57 -2.34 2.56
N ILE A 183 2.91 -2.99 3.52
CA ILE A 183 1.78 -2.44 4.26
C ILE A 183 2.20 -2.28 5.72
N ASP A 184 2.42 -1.03 6.12
CA ASP A 184 2.60 -0.62 7.51
C ASP A 184 1.24 -0.22 8.08
N ILE A 185 0.89 -0.77 9.24
CA ILE A 185 -0.40 -0.50 9.89
C ILE A 185 -0.17 0.05 11.29
N VAL A 186 -0.86 1.14 11.59
CA VAL A 186 -0.89 1.73 12.91
C VAL A 186 -2.30 1.69 13.44
N GLY A 187 -2.51 0.92 14.50
CA GLY A 187 -3.71 0.93 15.30
C GLY A 187 -3.65 2.06 16.33
N ILE A 188 -4.74 2.81 16.50
CA ILE A 188 -4.85 3.84 17.54
C ILE A 188 -6.15 3.72 18.34
N GLY A 189 -6.26 4.45 19.44
CA GLY A 189 -7.44 4.47 20.32
C GLY A 189 -7.12 4.01 21.73
N GLY A 190 -8.16 3.70 22.50
CA GLY A 190 -8.07 3.35 23.92
C GLY A 190 -7.28 2.07 24.22
N THR A 191 -7.96 0.93 24.29
CA THR A 191 -7.31 -0.38 24.55
C THR A 191 -7.18 -1.21 23.28
N PRO A 192 -6.16 -2.07 23.16
CA PRO A 192 -6.03 -3.01 22.04
C PRO A 192 -7.30 -3.83 21.79
N ASP A 193 -8.09 -4.11 22.82
CA ASP A 193 -9.33 -4.89 22.74
C ASP A 193 -10.42 -4.22 21.88
N VAL A 194 -10.35 -2.90 21.68
CA VAL A 194 -11.28 -2.19 20.77
C VAL A 194 -10.84 -2.31 19.31
N VAL A 195 -9.60 -2.72 19.05
CA VAL A 195 -9.04 -2.89 17.71
C VAL A 195 -8.94 -4.37 17.37
N ASN A 196 -9.23 -4.76 16.13
CA ASN A 196 -8.99 -6.14 15.70
C ASN A 196 -7.50 -6.36 15.39
N GLU A 197 -6.66 -6.41 16.42
CA GLU A 197 -5.21 -6.56 16.25
C GLU A 197 -4.86 -7.80 15.41
N SER A 198 -5.59 -8.90 15.60
CA SER A 198 -5.35 -10.14 14.86
C SER A 198 -5.54 -9.92 13.36
N LEU A 199 -6.64 -9.30 12.96
CA LEU A 199 -6.89 -8.94 11.56
C LEU A 199 -5.85 -7.95 11.03
N LEU A 200 -5.52 -6.90 11.80
CA LEU A 200 -4.54 -5.91 11.36
C LEU A 200 -3.15 -6.52 11.17
N ARG A 201 -2.70 -7.39 12.07
CA ARG A 201 -1.44 -8.13 11.92
C ARG A 201 -1.44 -9.03 10.69
N GLU A 202 -2.57 -9.65 10.33
CA GLU A 202 -2.69 -10.46 9.11
C GLU A 202 -2.64 -9.60 7.82
N VAL A 203 -3.24 -8.41 7.88
CA VAL A 203 -3.21 -7.44 6.77
C VAL A 203 -1.80 -6.87 6.59
N ALA A 204 -1.11 -6.52 7.67
CA ALA A 204 0.23 -5.93 7.66
C ALA A 204 1.24 -6.82 6.92
N THR A 205 2.31 -6.21 6.43
CA THR A 205 3.44 -6.97 5.88
C THR A 205 4.24 -7.59 7.02
N THR A 206 4.63 -8.85 6.87
CA THR A 206 5.65 -9.48 7.69
C THR A 206 6.91 -9.64 6.86
N ASP A 207 8.03 -9.12 7.33
CA ASP A 207 9.31 -9.23 6.63
C ASP A 207 9.86 -10.67 6.68
N PRO A 208 10.86 -11.04 5.84
CA PRO A 208 11.45 -12.37 5.87
C PRO A 208 12.11 -12.77 7.20
N ARG A 209 12.39 -11.81 8.09
CA ARG A 209 12.95 -12.04 9.43
C ARG A 209 11.85 -12.27 10.47
N GLY A 210 10.58 -12.24 10.07
CA GLY A 210 9.42 -12.46 10.93
C GLY A 210 8.88 -11.19 11.59
N PHE A 211 9.42 -10.01 11.26
CA PHE A 211 8.94 -8.75 11.83
C PHE A 211 7.61 -8.34 11.20
N CYS A 212 6.56 -8.21 12.00
CA CYS A 212 5.24 -7.75 11.56
C CYS A 212 5.15 -6.23 11.62
N HIS A 213 4.81 -5.60 10.49
CA HIS A 213 4.68 -4.15 10.32
C HIS A 213 3.34 -3.62 10.88
N TYR A 214 3.02 -4.01 12.11
CA TYR A 214 1.87 -3.53 12.86
C TYR A 214 2.33 -2.97 14.20
N ARG A 215 1.78 -1.82 14.58
CA ARG A 215 1.99 -1.23 15.90
C ARG A 215 0.71 -0.58 16.42
N PHE A 216 0.40 -0.80 17.69
CA PHE A 216 -0.62 -0.04 18.41
C PHE A 216 0.02 1.15 19.12
N ILE A 217 -0.56 2.35 18.97
CA ILE A 217 -0.02 3.58 19.56
C ILE A 217 -1.15 4.34 20.29
N ARG A 218 -0.90 4.66 21.56
CA ARG A 218 -1.90 5.24 22.48
C ARG A 218 -1.89 6.76 22.53
N ASP A 219 -0.80 7.42 22.10
CA ASP A 219 -0.63 8.86 22.24
C ASP A 219 -0.11 9.53 20.94
N PRO A 220 -0.49 10.81 20.69
CA PRO A 220 -0.18 11.54 19.46
C PRO A 220 1.30 11.83 19.23
N GLU A 221 2.10 11.88 20.28
CA GLU A 221 3.53 12.18 20.20
C GLU A 221 4.26 10.96 19.63
N THR A 222 4.08 9.79 20.26
CA THR A 222 4.62 8.52 19.79
C THR A 222 4.18 8.19 18.36
N LEU A 223 2.95 8.54 17.96
CA LEU A 223 2.48 8.32 16.58
C LEU A 223 3.22 9.20 15.58
N SER A 224 3.44 10.47 15.91
CA SER A 224 4.18 11.40 15.06
C SER A 224 5.65 10.99 14.93
N GLU A 225 6.25 10.53 16.02
CA GLU A 225 7.60 9.95 16.03
C GLU A 225 7.68 8.69 15.17
N HIS A 226 6.72 7.78 15.31
CA HIS A 226 6.68 6.56 14.52
C HIS A 226 6.55 6.85 13.02
N TYR A 227 5.69 7.78 12.61
CA TYR A 227 5.59 8.23 11.22
C TYR A 227 6.89 8.87 10.73
N THR A 228 7.60 9.60 11.59
CA THR A 228 8.93 10.15 11.26
C THR A 228 9.97 9.04 11.05
N GLN A 229 9.94 7.98 11.85
CA GLN A 229 10.81 6.81 11.69
C GLN A 229 10.51 6.03 10.41
N LEU A 230 9.23 5.77 10.12
CA LEU A 230 8.79 5.15 8.86
C LEU A 230 9.28 5.95 7.64
N ALA A 231 9.25 7.29 7.74
CA ALA A 231 9.72 8.18 6.69
C ALA A 231 11.23 8.10 6.46
N GLN A 232 12.01 7.82 7.51
CA GLN A 232 13.47 7.68 7.44
C GLN A 232 13.91 6.30 6.91
N GLY A 233 12.96 5.40 6.61
CA GLY A 233 13.29 4.03 6.19
C GLY A 233 13.71 3.13 7.35
N LEU A 234 13.59 3.61 8.59
CA LEU A 234 13.80 2.79 9.78
C LEU A 234 12.60 1.86 9.93
N ILE A 235 12.78 0.59 9.61
CA ILE A 235 11.87 -0.46 10.08
C ILE A 235 12.01 -0.46 11.61
N TRP A 236 10.98 -0.04 12.33
CA TRP A 236 10.99 -0.11 13.80
C TRP A 236 11.12 -1.58 14.22
N HIS A 237 12.03 -1.93 15.15
CA HIS A 237 12.29 -3.34 15.51
C HIS A 237 11.67 -3.76 16.85
N GLY A 238 10.73 -2.99 17.40
CA GLY A 238 10.37 -3.16 18.81
C GLY A 238 11.42 -2.55 19.72
N ALA A 239 11.01 -2.06 20.89
CA ALA A 239 11.89 -2.23 22.04
C ALA A 239 11.85 -3.72 22.36
N GLY A 240 13.00 -4.38 22.54
CA GLY A 240 13.02 -5.76 22.99
C GLY A 240 12.28 -5.86 24.32
N GLU A 241 11.20 -6.64 24.34
CA GLU A 241 10.66 -7.27 25.55
C GLU A 241 11.12 -8.73 25.58
#